data_AF-D8UIC5-F1
#
_entry.id   AF-D8UIC5-F1
#
_cell.length_a   1.000
_cell.length_b   1.000
_cell.length_c   1.000
_cell.angle_alpha   90.00
_cell.angle_beta   90.00
_cell.angle_gamma   90.00
#
_symmetry.space_group_name_H-M   'P 1'
#
loop_
_entity.id
_entity.type
_entity.pdbx_description
1 polymer ?
#
loop_
_entity_poly.entity_id
_entity_poly.type
_entity_poly.pdbx_seq_one_letter_code
_entity_poly.pdbx_strand_id
1 'polypeptide(L)'
;MASQNSSVVLLITGLVLICFASCSSATTTMLAGSGHPAVDFEAILLRRLSFNNTATQNVSDIEHVGVAQVVETIGYLFASPHTLNQTFDKVPELQYHAFWEVVESAKALEVLSTHELPAHIDAMTARVAQLPTHLCWPVLRRIVLAALMHHRLQHGPLSTDASTAVVRLCVQFFQLHRTAAARKGIIDFFHISKAGGTTFCQLAKLNGCRTQSFAARRNCLIREFDDVPRWVNNSLHNHLAPRGLRTPWFANWGTKQRNPVSCQIRKRFMLRRHFNIYANEFTVYGAQRVPRNAHVCPGHLNVLQLRHPHLRLRSHLMWVWALYDHTFREQAPAFFPTHGLPHWRSLLPAATDNYYVRSLLGESVYFLPGDNLTQAHLSAARLAMTMFDVLLLLEQPSMNEVLYEMAIGWGLGFGAVHARTSTQVHEVGRQGLPEAEEWQQLLKRNALDLELYRFGSLLALLDALVFDVAKESGLGSGYSAVGSEGGGDVAVVAGPRAVKPGDDEQWELSRGGGGGDGGGDGGSGPAARRGTCGFVSAHEGDQALPSWVVV
;
A
#
# COMPACT_ATOMS: atom_id res chain seq x y z
N MET A 1 -1.24 21.72 -66.34
CA MET A 1 0.21 21.58 -66.12
C MET A 1 0.38 20.99 -64.73
N ALA A 2 0.30 19.66 -64.56
CA ALA A 2 1.40 18.66 -64.70
C ALA A 2 2.52 18.95 -63.69
N SER A 3 3.05 18.04 -62.85
CA SER A 3 3.00 16.58 -62.74
C SER A 3 3.46 16.18 -61.32
N GLN A 4 2.86 15.14 -60.72
CA GLN A 4 3.49 13.87 -60.32
C GLN A 4 5.02 13.87 -60.17
N ASN A 5 5.49 13.37 -59.01
CA ASN A 5 6.69 12.54 -58.95
C ASN A 5 6.62 11.55 -57.78
N SER A 6 6.54 10.28 -58.15
CA SER A 6 6.74 9.09 -57.32
C SER A 6 8.18 8.58 -57.52
N SER A 7 8.81 8.05 -56.48
CA SER A 7 9.93 7.10 -56.52
C SER A 7 10.04 6.54 -55.08
N VAL A 8 9.61 5.32 -54.75
CA VAL A 8 10.14 3.99 -55.12
C VAL A 8 11.67 3.91 -54.98
N VAL A 9 12.12 3.42 -53.82
CA VAL A 9 13.39 2.71 -53.68
C VAL A 9 13.10 1.43 -52.89
N LEU A 10 13.37 0.30 -53.53
CA LEU A 10 13.34 -1.05 -52.98
C LEU A 10 14.70 -1.69 -53.26
N LEU A 11 15.14 -2.57 -52.36
CA LEU A 11 16.14 -3.67 -52.41
C LEU A 11 17.29 -3.58 -51.38
N ILE A 12 17.27 -4.44 -50.33
CA ILE A 12 17.93 -5.77 -50.16
C ILE A 12 19.39 -5.58 -49.66
N THR A 13 19.95 -6.15 -48.58
CA THR A 13 19.80 -7.40 -47.79
C THR A 13 20.61 -7.23 -46.49
N GLY A 14 20.31 -8.01 -45.44
CA GLY A 14 21.23 -8.17 -44.30
C GLY A 14 20.69 -9.01 -43.14
N LEU A 15 20.74 -10.34 -43.29
CA LEU A 15 20.49 -11.34 -42.25
C LEU A 15 21.33 -11.08 -40.99
N VAL A 16 20.68 -10.97 -39.83
CA VAL A 16 21.20 -11.48 -38.54
C VAL A 16 20.01 -12.05 -37.75
N LEU A 17 19.84 -13.37 -37.84
CA LEU A 17 19.11 -14.18 -36.88
C LEU A 17 19.98 -14.31 -35.62
N ILE A 18 19.50 -13.85 -34.46
CA ILE A 18 19.97 -14.35 -33.16
C ILE A 18 18.74 -14.68 -32.31
N CYS A 19 18.68 -15.95 -31.92
CA CYS A 19 17.65 -16.60 -31.12
C CYS A 19 17.37 -15.88 -29.80
N PHE A 20 16.13 -15.41 -29.62
CA PHE A 20 15.52 -15.20 -28.30
C PHE A 20 14.07 -15.71 -28.35
N ALA A 21 13.92 -17.04 -28.47
CA ALA A 21 12.63 -17.69 -28.34
C ALA A 21 12.85 -19.11 -27.82
N SER A 22 12.90 -19.26 -26.49
CA SER A 22 12.60 -20.50 -25.74
C SER A 22 12.77 -20.27 -24.25
N CYS A 23 11.81 -19.60 -23.61
CA CYS A 23 11.63 -19.72 -22.15
C CYS A 23 10.18 -19.56 -21.66
N SER A 24 9.20 -19.39 -22.57
CA SER A 24 7.80 -19.10 -22.19
C SER A 24 6.83 -20.29 -22.29
N SER A 25 7.28 -21.49 -22.70
CA SER A 25 6.40 -22.66 -22.89
C SER A 25 6.34 -23.62 -21.69
N ALA A 26 7.15 -23.43 -20.65
CA ALA A 26 7.24 -24.37 -19.53
C ALA A 26 6.15 -24.21 -18.44
N THR A 27 5.41 -23.10 -18.43
CA THR A 27 4.47 -22.80 -17.32
C THR A 27 3.05 -23.30 -17.57
N THR A 28 2.61 -23.42 -18.83
CA THR A 28 1.23 -23.82 -19.15
C THR A 28 0.95 -25.30 -18.85
N THR A 29 1.97 -26.15 -18.89
CA THR A 29 1.82 -27.61 -18.70
C THR A 29 1.73 -28.04 -17.24
N MET A 30 2.00 -27.16 -16.26
CA MET A 30 1.99 -27.54 -14.83
C MET A 30 0.58 -27.66 -14.21
N LEU A 31 -0.47 -27.15 -14.86
CA LEU A 31 -1.83 -27.18 -14.28
C LEU A 31 -2.65 -28.43 -14.64
N ALA A 32 -2.20 -29.28 -15.56
CA ALA A 32 -3.03 -30.35 -16.12
C ALA A 32 -2.98 -31.69 -15.36
N GLY A 33 -2.18 -31.83 -14.30
CA GLY A 33 -1.88 -33.15 -13.69
C GLY A 33 -2.08 -33.30 -12.18
N SER A 34 -2.27 -32.21 -11.44
CA SER A 34 -2.47 -32.26 -9.99
C SER A 34 -3.96 -32.20 -9.69
N GLY A 35 -4.52 -33.17 -8.98
CA GLY A 35 -5.94 -33.23 -8.57
C GLY A 35 -6.39 -32.13 -7.60
N HIS A 36 -5.92 -30.90 -7.78
CA HIS A 36 -6.43 -29.74 -7.07
C HIS A 36 -7.84 -29.42 -7.59
N PRO A 37 -8.77 -29.09 -6.69
CA PRO A 37 -10.08 -28.61 -7.10
C PRO A 37 -9.92 -27.40 -8.02
N ALA A 38 -10.76 -27.30 -9.06
CA ALA A 38 -10.77 -26.14 -9.94
C ALA A 38 -11.05 -24.88 -9.11
N VAL A 39 -10.27 -23.82 -9.33
CA VAL A 39 -10.43 -22.53 -8.63
C VAL A 39 -11.74 -21.90 -9.07
N ASP A 40 -12.62 -21.61 -8.11
CA ASP A 40 -13.92 -20.98 -8.35
C ASP A 40 -13.84 -19.46 -8.13
N PHE A 41 -13.71 -18.71 -9.22
CA PHE A 41 -13.66 -17.25 -9.18
C PHE A 41 -14.93 -16.62 -8.61
N GLU A 42 -16.12 -17.16 -8.90
CA GLU A 42 -17.37 -16.59 -8.37
C GLU A 42 -17.45 -16.79 -6.85
N ALA A 43 -17.01 -17.94 -6.33
CA ALA A 43 -16.93 -18.17 -4.89
C ALA A 43 -15.96 -17.18 -4.20
N ILE A 44 -14.78 -16.94 -4.79
CA ILE A 44 -13.81 -15.95 -4.29
C ILE A 44 -14.43 -14.55 -4.28
N LEU A 45 -15.07 -14.16 -5.38
CA LEU A 45 -15.73 -12.86 -5.52
C LEU A 45 -16.83 -12.67 -4.49
N LEU A 46 -17.75 -13.64 -4.37
CA LEU A 46 -18.85 -13.60 -3.41
C LEU A 46 -18.36 -13.55 -1.97
N ARG A 47 -17.32 -14.31 -1.63
CA ARG A 47 -16.68 -14.25 -0.31
C ARG A 47 -16.21 -12.83 -0.01
N ARG A 48 -15.49 -12.21 -0.94
CA ARG A 48 -14.93 -10.86 -0.76
C ARG A 48 -16.00 -9.75 -0.75
N LEU A 49 -17.08 -9.90 -1.52
CA LEU A 49 -18.22 -8.99 -1.46
C LEU A 49 -19.02 -9.16 -0.15
N SER A 50 -19.14 -10.38 0.37
CA SER A 50 -19.90 -10.68 1.61
C SER A 50 -19.18 -10.21 2.87
N PHE A 51 -17.85 -10.36 2.94
CA PHE A 51 -17.05 -9.89 4.09
C PHE A 51 -17.13 -8.37 4.30
N ASN A 52 -17.48 -7.62 3.25
CA ASN A 52 -17.67 -6.19 3.37
C ASN A 52 -18.96 -5.81 4.13
N ASN A 53 -19.93 -6.72 4.23
CA ASN A 53 -21.18 -6.50 4.95
C ASN A 53 -21.10 -6.87 6.44
N THR A 54 -20.10 -7.66 6.84
CA THR A 54 -19.98 -8.18 8.22
C THR A 54 -18.96 -7.41 9.08
N ALA A 55 -18.36 -6.34 8.55
CA ALA A 55 -17.39 -5.52 9.26
C ALA A 55 -18.02 -4.77 10.46
N THR A 56 -18.04 -5.47 11.60
CA THR A 56 -18.25 -5.02 12.98
C THR A 56 -19.52 -4.22 13.28
N GLN A 57 -20.47 -4.85 13.96
CA GLN A 57 -21.71 -4.28 14.52
C GLN A 57 -21.53 -3.03 15.42
N ASN A 58 -20.29 -2.64 15.74
CA ASN A 58 -19.99 -1.48 16.61
C ASN A 58 -19.43 -0.26 15.87
N VAL A 59 -19.24 -0.32 14.54
CA VAL A 59 -18.88 0.83 13.72
C VAL A 59 -19.89 0.92 12.58
N SER A 60 -21.06 1.50 12.88
CA SER A 60 -22.13 1.77 11.92
C SER A 60 -21.71 2.59 10.69
N ASP A 61 -20.51 3.18 10.73
CA ASP A 61 -20.06 4.18 9.77
C ASP A 61 -19.06 3.66 8.73
N ILE A 62 -18.66 2.37 8.79
CA ILE A 62 -18.00 1.74 7.63
C ILE A 62 -19.11 1.46 6.62
N GLU A 63 -19.49 2.50 5.90
CA GLU A 63 -20.46 2.40 4.82
C GLU A 63 -20.07 1.26 3.88
N HIS A 64 -21.06 0.43 3.58
CA HIS A 64 -20.89 -0.69 2.66
C HIS A 64 -20.40 -0.14 1.31
N VAL A 65 -19.39 -0.78 0.71
CA VAL A 65 -19.03 -0.48 -0.69
C VAL A 65 -20.19 -0.94 -1.56
N GLY A 66 -21.13 -0.03 -1.81
CA GLY A 66 -22.33 -0.31 -2.57
C GLY A 66 -22.03 -0.47 -4.06
N VAL A 67 -22.92 -1.15 -4.78
CA VAL A 67 -22.87 -1.30 -6.24
C VAL A 67 -22.66 0.04 -6.94
N ALA A 68 -23.31 1.11 -6.48
CA ALA A 68 -23.15 2.45 -7.03
C ALA A 68 -21.70 2.99 -6.92
N GLN A 69 -21.01 2.74 -5.80
CA GLN A 69 -19.62 3.16 -5.61
C GLN A 69 -18.66 2.32 -6.47
N VAL A 70 -19.00 1.04 -6.67
CA VAL A 70 -18.29 0.16 -7.61
C VAL A 70 -18.40 0.74 -9.02
N VAL A 71 -19.61 1.05 -9.48
CA VAL A 71 -19.86 1.67 -10.79
C VAL A 71 -19.17 3.03 -10.94
N GLU A 72 -19.23 3.91 -9.93
CA GLU A 72 -18.52 5.20 -9.95
C GLU A 72 -17.01 5.00 -10.09
N THR A 73 -16.44 4.06 -9.33
CA THR A 73 -15.01 3.76 -9.37
C THR A 73 -14.60 3.15 -10.70
N ILE A 74 -15.42 2.28 -11.28
CA ILE A 74 -15.21 1.74 -12.64
C ILE A 74 -15.20 2.88 -13.66
N GLY A 75 -16.24 3.72 -13.66
CA GLY A 75 -16.33 4.86 -14.57
C GLY A 75 -15.14 5.82 -14.40
N TYR A 76 -14.74 6.06 -13.15
CA TYR A 76 -13.53 6.83 -12.84
C TYR A 76 -12.29 6.16 -13.41
N LEU A 77 -12.08 4.86 -13.20
CA LEU A 77 -10.92 4.12 -13.69
C LEU A 77 -10.85 4.07 -15.22
N PHE A 78 -11.98 4.07 -15.92
CA PHE A 78 -12.02 4.14 -17.39
C PHE A 78 -11.82 5.55 -17.95
N ALA A 79 -12.29 6.59 -17.25
CA ALA A 79 -12.01 7.99 -17.61
C ALA A 79 -10.60 8.42 -17.18
N SER A 80 -10.03 7.73 -16.17
CA SER A 80 -8.75 8.06 -15.57
C SER A 80 -7.59 8.06 -16.54
N PRO A 81 -7.44 7.17 -17.54
CA PRO A 81 -6.24 7.13 -18.36
C PRO A 81 -6.10 8.40 -19.19
N HIS A 82 -7.20 8.95 -19.70
CA HIS A 82 -7.18 10.27 -20.38
C HIS A 82 -6.82 11.39 -19.41
N THR A 83 -7.36 11.36 -18.18
CA THR A 83 -7.07 12.35 -17.14
C THR A 83 -5.62 12.23 -16.65
N LEU A 84 -5.12 11.02 -16.48
CA LEU A 84 -3.76 10.68 -16.10
C LEU A 84 -2.77 11.12 -17.17
N ASN A 85 -3.09 10.92 -18.45
CA ASN A 85 -2.24 11.39 -19.55
C ASN A 85 -2.08 12.92 -19.54
N GLN A 86 -3.09 13.66 -19.09
CA GLN A 86 -3.03 15.13 -18.99
C GLN A 86 -2.40 15.63 -17.68
N THR A 87 -2.46 14.82 -16.61
CA THR A 87 -2.22 15.29 -15.24
C THR A 87 -1.00 14.63 -14.58
N PHE A 88 -0.60 13.43 -15.02
CA PHE A 88 0.42 12.60 -14.39
C PHE A 88 1.35 11.93 -15.41
N ASP A 89 2.35 12.68 -15.92
CA ASP A 89 3.48 12.16 -16.72
C ASP A 89 4.33 11.08 -16.01
N LYS A 90 3.96 10.70 -14.77
CA LYS A 90 4.76 9.88 -13.85
C LYS A 90 4.17 8.51 -13.56
N VAL A 91 3.03 8.15 -14.14
CA VAL A 91 2.54 6.77 -14.11
C VAL A 91 3.29 5.96 -15.17
N PRO A 92 4.19 5.02 -14.79
CA PRO A 92 5.05 4.34 -15.75
C PRO A 92 4.28 3.49 -16.77
N GLU A 93 3.15 2.91 -16.36
CA GLU A 93 2.33 2.03 -17.20
C GLU A 93 1.81 2.72 -18.47
N LEU A 94 1.47 4.02 -18.38
CA LEU A 94 0.86 4.77 -19.48
C LEU A 94 1.80 5.02 -20.66
N GLN A 95 3.10 4.84 -20.44
CA GLN A 95 4.13 5.04 -21.46
C GLN A 95 4.20 3.85 -22.44
N TYR A 96 3.49 2.75 -22.16
CA TYR A 96 3.52 1.54 -22.98
C TYR A 96 2.29 1.45 -23.86
N HIS A 97 2.47 1.26 -25.17
CA HIS A 97 1.36 1.05 -26.11
C HIS A 97 0.47 -0.13 -25.70
N ALA A 98 1.08 -1.24 -25.27
CA ALA A 98 0.36 -2.44 -24.84
C ALA A 98 -0.57 -2.21 -23.63
N PHE A 99 -0.31 -1.21 -22.79
CA PHE A 99 -1.24 -0.80 -21.73
C PHE A 99 -2.59 -0.41 -22.33
N TRP A 100 -2.56 0.46 -23.34
CA TRP A 100 -3.74 1.02 -23.98
C TRP A 100 -4.51 -0.05 -24.75
N GLU A 101 -3.83 -0.98 -25.42
CA GLU A 101 -4.47 -2.12 -26.08
C GLU A 101 -5.25 -3.01 -25.11
N VAL A 102 -4.72 -3.23 -23.90
CA VAL A 102 -5.41 -4.01 -22.86
C VAL A 102 -6.56 -3.19 -22.25
N VAL A 103 -6.40 -1.87 -22.06
CA VAL A 103 -7.50 -1.00 -21.60
C VAL A 103 -8.66 -0.99 -22.59
N GLU A 104 -8.40 -0.88 -23.89
CA GLU A 104 -9.45 -0.95 -24.91
C GLU A 104 -10.12 -2.34 -24.95
N SER A 105 -9.34 -3.42 -24.77
CA SER A 105 -9.91 -4.75 -24.54
C SER A 105 -10.80 -4.81 -23.30
N ALA A 106 -10.40 -4.19 -22.19
CA ALA A 106 -11.19 -4.17 -20.97
C ALA A 106 -12.51 -3.41 -21.14
N LYS A 107 -12.49 -2.27 -21.84
CA LYS A 107 -13.71 -1.50 -22.15
C LYS A 107 -14.71 -2.31 -22.99
N ALA A 108 -14.20 -3.10 -23.94
CA ALA A 108 -15.07 -3.93 -24.78
C ALA A 108 -15.88 -4.96 -23.98
N LEU A 109 -15.43 -5.35 -22.77
CA LEU A 109 -16.17 -6.26 -21.89
C LEU A 109 -17.59 -5.76 -21.59
N GLU A 110 -17.86 -4.44 -21.58
CA GLU A 110 -19.16 -3.88 -21.22
C GLU A 110 -20.29 -4.28 -22.19
N VAL A 111 -19.96 -4.58 -23.45
CA VAL A 111 -20.94 -4.84 -24.51
C VAL A 111 -20.94 -6.29 -24.99
N LEU A 112 -20.05 -7.13 -24.47
CA LEU A 112 -19.92 -8.53 -24.89
C LEU A 112 -21.02 -9.41 -24.29
N SER A 113 -21.51 -10.33 -25.10
CA SER A 113 -22.38 -11.39 -24.61
C SER A 113 -21.63 -12.36 -23.69
N THR A 114 -22.35 -13.05 -22.82
CA THR A 114 -21.78 -14.06 -21.90
C THR A 114 -21.08 -15.21 -22.64
N HIS A 115 -21.45 -15.49 -23.90
CA HIS A 115 -20.85 -16.54 -24.73
C HIS A 115 -19.52 -16.12 -25.37
N GLU A 116 -19.35 -14.83 -25.71
CA GLU A 116 -18.11 -14.31 -26.32
C GLU A 116 -17.04 -14.00 -25.28
N LEU A 117 -17.47 -13.80 -24.03
CA LEU A 117 -16.64 -13.36 -22.92
C LEU A 117 -15.39 -14.23 -22.69
N PRO A 118 -15.44 -15.58 -22.66
CA PRO A 118 -14.25 -16.40 -22.39
C PRO A 118 -13.14 -16.19 -23.43
N ALA A 119 -13.50 -16.20 -24.72
CA ALA A 119 -12.55 -16.03 -25.81
C ALA A 119 -11.89 -14.65 -25.79
N HIS A 120 -12.66 -13.60 -25.46
CA HIS A 120 -12.13 -12.25 -25.33
C HIS A 120 -11.18 -12.10 -24.13
N ILE A 121 -11.50 -12.74 -22.99
CA ILE A 121 -10.64 -12.75 -21.81
C ILE A 121 -9.33 -13.50 -22.10
N ASP A 122 -9.36 -14.61 -22.85
CA ASP A 122 -8.16 -15.33 -23.26
C ASP A 122 -7.27 -14.50 -24.20
N ALA A 123 -7.87 -13.80 -25.17
CA ALA A 123 -7.14 -12.87 -26.03
C ALA A 123 -6.51 -11.73 -25.23
N MET A 124 -7.22 -11.18 -24.26
CA MET A 124 -6.71 -10.16 -23.34
C MET A 124 -5.57 -10.72 -22.47
N THR A 125 -5.69 -11.96 -21.98
CA THR A 125 -4.63 -12.64 -21.21
C THR A 125 -3.35 -12.80 -22.02
N ALA A 126 -3.47 -13.15 -23.30
CA ALA A 126 -2.32 -13.25 -24.21
C ALA A 126 -1.62 -11.89 -24.41
N ARG A 127 -2.35 -10.78 -24.42
CA ARG A 127 -1.78 -9.42 -24.45
C ARG A 127 -1.10 -9.07 -23.13
N VAL A 128 -1.73 -9.37 -22.00
CA VAL A 128 -1.14 -9.16 -20.67
C VAL A 128 0.18 -9.94 -20.53
N ALA A 129 0.27 -11.16 -21.06
CA ALA A 129 1.50 -11.95 -21.05
C ALA A 129 2.68 -11.31 -21.82
N GLN A 130 2.41 -10.37 -22.73
CA GLN A 130 3.43 -9.64 -23.49
C GLN A 130 3.89 -8.36 -22.78
N LEU A 131 3.27 -7.99 -21.65
CA LEU A 131 3.62 -6.77 -20.93
C LEU A 131 5.03 -6.85 -20.33
N PRO A 132 5.75 -5.70 -20.26
CA PRO A 132 7.02 -5.62 -19.56
C PRO A 132 6.96 -6.13 -18.11
N THR A 133 7.85 -7.06 -17.78
CA THR A 133 7.92 -7.73 -16.47
C THR A 133 8.62 -6.92 -15.37
N HIS A 134 8.97 -5.66 -15.63
CA HIS A 134 9.62 -4.78 -14.64
C HIS A 134 8.63 -3.83 -13.93
N LEU A 135 7.35 -3.85 -14.32
CA LEU A 135 6.26 -3.11 -13.68
C LEU A 135 5.26 -4.08 -13.05
N CYS A 136 4.67 -3.68 -11.92
CA CYS A 136 3.65 -4.49 -11.22
C CYS A 136 2.25 -4.34 -11.82
N TRP A 137 2.06 -3.42 -12.77
CA TRP A 137 0.80 -3.10 -13.45
C TRP A 137 -0.43 -2.88 -12.53
N PRO A 138 -0.31 -2.20 -11.37
CA PRO A 138 -1.47 -1.98 -10.50
C PRO A 138 -2.61 -1.22 -11.18
N VAL A 139 -2.34 -0.20 -12.02
CA VAL A 139 -3.39 0.58 -12.68
C VAL A 139 -4.14 -0.30 -13.67
N LEU A 140 -3.41 -0.98 -14.55
CA LEU A 140 -4.00 -1.86 -15.57
C LEU A 140 -4.81 -3.00 -14.96
N ARG A 141 -4.24 -3.69 -13.95
CA ARG A 141 -4.91 -4.78 -13.23
C ARG A 141 -6.25 -4.29 -12.64
N ARG A 142 -6.26 -3.13 -11.99
CA ARG A 142 -7.48 -2.56 -11.39
C ARG A 142 -8.52 -2.21 -12.44
N ILE A 143 -8.14 -1.62 -13.58
CA ILE A 143 -9.06 -1.32 -14.69
C ILE A 143 -9.70 -2.61 -15.21
N VAL A 144 -8.89 -3.64 -15.47
CA VAL A 144 -9.37 -4.91 -16.03
C VAL A 144 -10.31 -5.64 -15.07
N LEU A 145 -9.96 -5.73 -13.79
CA LEU A 145 -10.82 -6.38 -12.79
C LEU A 145 -12.10 -5.56 -12.53
N ALA A 146 -12.02 -4.24 -12.57
CA ALA A 146 -13.18 -3.36 -12.45
C ALA A 146 -14.15 -3.58 -13.63
N ALA A 147 -13.64 -3.71 -14.85
CA ALA A 147 -14.43 -4.03 -16.04
C ALA A 147 -15.15 -5.38 -15.95
N LEU A 148 -14.44 -6.41 -15.48
CA LEU A 148 -15.01 -7.75 -15.25
C LEU A 148 -16.10 -7.74 -14.18
N MET A 149 -15.86 -7.03 -13.06
CA MET A 149 -16.86 -6.85 -12.01
C MET A 149 -18.08 -6.08 -12.53
N HIS A 150 -17.88 -5.07 -13.37
CA HIS A 150 -18.96 -4.32 -14.00
C HIS A 150 -19.84 -5.23 -14.87
N HIS A 151 -19.20 -5.99 -15.76
CA HIS A 151 -19.89 -6.94 -16.64
C HIS A 151 -20.73 -7.93 -15.83
N ARG A 152 -20.15 -8.51 -14.78
CA ARG A 152 -20.81 -9.41 -13.82
C ARG A 152 -21.99 -8.76 -13.09
N LEU A 153 -21.88 -7.50 -12.71
CA LEU A 153 -22.99 -6.78 -12.06
C LEU A 153 -24.16 -6.52 -13.02
N GLN A 154 -23.88 -6.32 -14.30
CA GLN A 154 -24.90 -6.06 -15.32
C GLN A 154 -25.55 -7.34 -15.88
N HIS A 155 -24.77 -8.39 -16.10
CA HIS A 155 -25.19 -9.58 -16.85
C HIS A 155 -25.41 -10.82 -15.96
N GLY A 156 -25.12 -10.73 -14.65
CA GLY A 156 -25.19 -11.85 -13.72
C GLY A 156 -23.93 -12.73 -13.73
N PRO A 157 -23.96 -13.87 -13.02
CA PRO A 157 -22.82 -14.77 -12.82
C PRO A 157 -22.06 -15.12 -14.11
N LEU A 158 -20.73 -15.16 -13.99
CA LEU A 158 -19.86 -15.64 -15.07
C LEU A 158 -20.10 -17.12 -15.33
N SER A 159 -20.07 -17.53 -16.61
CA SER A 159 -20.08 -18.95 -16.98
C SER A 159 -18.81 -19.65 -16.49
N THR A 160 -18.82 -20.98 -16.37
CA THR A 160 -17.64 -21.76 -15.97
C THR A 160 -16.42 -21.47 -16.86
N ASP A 161 -16.63 -21.37 -18.18
CA ASP A 161 -15.57 -21.06 -19.13
C ASP A 161 -15.02 -19.65 -18.93
N ALA A 162 -15.90 -18.66 -18.71
CA ALA A 162 -15.50 -17.28 -18.44
C ALA A 162 -14.72 -17.19 -17.11
N SER A 163 -15.21 -17.83 -16.05
CA SER A 163 -14.52 -17.91 -14.76
C SER A 163 -13.14 -18.54 -14.89
N THR A 164 -13.01 -19.62 -15.66
CA THR A 164 -11.71 -20.25 -15.92
C THR A 164 -10.76 -19.31 -16.68
N ALA A 165 -11.27 -18.56 -17.65
CA ALA A 165 -10.49 -17.55 -18.36
C ALA A 165 -10.03 -16.41 -17.43
N VAL A 166 -10.91 -15.94 -16.53
CA VAL A 166 -10.55 -14.94 -15.50
C VAL A 166 -9.46 -15.48 -14.57
N VAL A 167 -9.53 -16.75 -14.17
CA VAL A 167 -8.49 -17.37 -13.34
C VAL A 167 -7.13 -17.30 -14.02
N ARG A 168 -7.03 -17.66 -15.31
CA ARG A 168 -5.79 -17.55 -16.10
C ARG A 168 -5.27 -16.11 -16.16
N LEU A 169 -6.15 -15.15 -16.39
CA LEU A 169 -5.82 -13.73 -16.42
C LEU A 169 -5.26 -13.23 -15.08
N CYS A 170 -5.92 -13.56 -13.97
CA CYS A 170 -5.48 -13.21 -12.62
C CYS A 170 -4.12 -13.82 -12.29
N VAL A 171 -3.90 -15.09 -12.63
CA VAL A 171 -2.60 -15.75 -12.50
C VAL A 171 -1.52 -15.00 -13.28
N GLN A 172 -1.81 -14.58 -14.52
CA GLN A 172 -0.87 -13.82 -15.34
C GLN A 172 -0.52 -12.46 -14.70
N PHE A 173 -1.50 -11.73 -14.17
CA PHE A 173 -1.26 -10.48 -13.44
C PHE A 173 -0.42 -10.70 -12.18
N PHE A 174 -0.69 -11.75 -11.42
CA PHE A 174 0.09 -12.09 -10.24
C PHE A 174 1.56 -12.39 -10.60
N GLN A 175 1.80 -13.14 -11.68
CA GLN A 175 3.16 -13.44 -12.14
C GLN A 175 3.93 -12.16 -12.51
N LEU A 176 3.29 -11.24 -13.25
CA LEU A 176 3.86 -9.92 -13.57
C LEU A 176 4.19 -9.14 -12.30
N HIS A 177 3.23 -9.07 -11.37
CA HIS A 177 3.41 -8.41 -10.07
C HIS A 177 4.60 -8.96 -9.31
N ARG A 178 4.65 -10.29 -9.14
CA ARG A 178 5.71 -11.00 -8.42
C ARG A 178 7.09 -10.72 -9.00
N THR A 179 7.24 -10.86 -10.32
CA THR A 179 8.53 -10.62 -11.00
C THR A 179 8.97 -9.16 -10.87
N ALA A 180 8.05 -8.22 -11.02
CA ALA A 180 8.37 -6.80 -10.88
C ALA A 180 8.68 -6.41 -9.42
N ALA A 181 7.91 -6.90 -8.45
CA ALA A 181 8.14 -6.69 -7.02
C ALA A 181 9.55 -7.18 -6.61
N ALA A 182 9.95 -8.35 -7.10
CA ALA A 182 11.30 -8.88 -6.88
C ALA A 182 12.40 -7.96 -7.46
N ARG A 183 12.20 -7.42 -8.66
CA ARG A 183 13.16 -6.50 -9.31
C ARG A 183 13.22 -5.12 -8.66
N LYS A 184 12.16 -4.68 -8.00
CA LYS A 184 12.12 -3.39 -7.31
C LYS A 184 13.10 -3.34 -6.14
N GLY A 185 13.23 -4.44 -5.39
CA GLY A 185 14.27 -4.64 -4.36
C GLY A 185 14.14 -3.78 -3.09
N ILE A 186 13.17 -2.85 -3.05
CA ILE A 186 12.93 -1.96 -1.91
C ILE A 186 11.42 -1.79 -1.75
N ILE A 187 10.93 -1.90 -0.52
CA ILE A 187 9.58 -1.52 -0.11
C ILE A 187 9.59 -0.04 0.30
N ASP A 188 8.80 0.77 -0.39
CA ASP A 188 8.49 2.15 -0.02
C ASP A 188 7.10 2.17 0.63
N PHE A 189 7.08 2.14 1.96
CA PHE A 189 5.83 2.13 2.71
C PHE A 189 5.38 3.55 3.01
N PHE A 190 4.29 3.99 2.37
CA PHE A 190 3.68 5.27 2.67
C PHE A 190 2.86 5.18 3.96
N HIS A 191 3.52 5.56 5.06
CA HIS A 191 3.01 5.43 6.41
C HIS A 191 2.12 6.63 6.76
N ILE A 192 0.83 6.48 6.52
CA ILE A 192 -0.15 7.42 7.06
C ILE A 192 -0.27 7.25 8.57
N SER A 193 0.00 8.32 9.32
CA SER A 193 -0.07 8.30 10.78
C SER A 193 -1.43 7.80 11.26
N LYS A 194 -1.37 6.84 12.20
CA LYS A 194 -2.51 6.13 12.79
C LYS A 194 -3.25 5.18 11.87
N ALA A 195 -2.69 4.84 10.72
CA ALA A 195 -3.16 3.76 9.87
C ALA A 195 -2.42 2.43 10.11
N GLY A 196 -1.72 2.25 11.23
CA GLY A 196 -1.09 0.97 11.61
C GLY A 196 0.37 0.78 11.16
N GLY A 197 1.10 1.84 10.81
CA GLY A 197 2.45 1.68 10.29
C GLY A 197 3.51 1.22 11.29
N THR A 198 3.33 1.43 12.59
CA THR A 198 4.20 0.79 13.60
C THR A 198 4.09 -0.74 13.51
N THR A 199 2.87 -1.27 13.40
CA THR A 199 2.63 -2.71 13.18
C THR A 199 3.28 -3.19 11.90
N PHE A 200 3.13 -2.44 10.79
CA PHE A 200 3.75 -2.78 9.50
C PHE A 200 5.29 -2.87 9.60
N CYS A 201 5.95 -1.88 10.22
CA CYS A 201 7.41 -1.91 10.39
C CYS A 201 7.86 -3.06 11.31
N GLN A 202 7.13 -3.37 12.38
CA GLN A 202 7.45 -4.54 13.21
C GLN A 202 7.27 -5.85 12.44
N LEU A 203 6.20 -5.97 11.66
CA LEU A 203 5.96 -7.12 10.82
C LEU A 203 7.08 -7.29 9.77
N ALA A 204 7.56 -6.19 9.19
CA ALA A 204 8.70 -6.20 8.30
C ALA A 204 9.97 -6.73 8.98
N LYS A 205 10.25 -6.29 10.23
CA LYS A 205 11.37 -6.81 11.03
C LYS A 205 11.25 -8.33 11.22
N LEU A 206 10.06 -8.83 11.54
CA LEU A 206 9.83 -10.26 11.74
C LEU A 206 9.96 -11.06 10.44
N ASN A 207 9.62 -10.46 9.29
CA ASN A 207 9.86 -11.02 7.97
C ASN A 207 11.30 -10.80 7.46
N GLY A 208 12.25 -10.42 8.32
CA GLY A 208 13.68 -10.33 7.97
C GLY A 208 14.06 -9.11 7.12
N CYS A 209 13.20 -8.11 7.03
CA CYS A 209 13.52 -6.85 6.38
C CYS A 209 14.59 -6.06 7.14
N ARG A 210 15.27 -5.16 6.42
CA ARG A 210 16.37 -4.33 6.92
C ARG A 210 16.09 -2.87 6.63
N THR A 211 16.31 -2.04 7.64
CA THR A 211 16.13 -0.59 7.60
C THR A 211 17.06 0.06 8.62
N GLN A 212 17.07 1.39 8.68
CA GLN A 212 17.92 2.11 9.63
C GLN A 212 17.54 1.85 11.09
N SER A 213 16.24 1.76 11.40
CA SER A 213 15.77 1.39 12.73
C SER A 213 14.31 0.95 12.73
N PHE A 214 14.02 -0.17 13.38
CA PHE A 214 12.65 -0.61 13.68
C PHE A 214 12.13 -0.11 15.03
N ALA A 215 12.85 0.79 15.72
CA ALA A 215 12.37 1.33 16.98
C ALA A 215 11.03 2.04 16.79
N ALA A 216 10.14 1.95 17.78
CA ALA A 216 8.77 2.48 17.70
C ALA A 216 8.69 4.00 17.44
N ARG A 217 9.73 4.74 17.85
CA ARG A 217 9.90 6.19 17.59
C ARG A 217 10.46 6.48 16.20
N ARG A 218 11.06 5.49 15.54
CA ARG A 218 11.66 5.60 14.21
C ARG A 218 10.81 4.98 13.11
N ASN A 219 9.94 4.00 13.40
CA ASN A 219 9.04 3.34 12.44
C ASN A 219 9.67 3.15 11.05
N CYS A 220 10.83 2.48 10.98
CA CYS A 220 11.51 2.21 9.71
C CYS A 220 11.79 3.45 8.81
N LEU A 221 11.88 4.65 9.40
CA LEU A 221 12.27 5.89 8.72
C LEU A 221 13.77 5.92 8.40
N ILE A 222 14.10 6.55 7.26
CA ILE A 222 15.47 6.92 6.90
C ILE A 222 15.69 8.40 7.20
N ARG A 223 16.64 8.70 8.08
CA ARG A 223 16.89 10.07 8.56
C ARG A 223 17.23 11.04 7.42
N GLU A 224 18.00 10.56 6.45
CA GLU A 224 18.48 11.32 5.30
C GLU A 224 17.36 11.76 4.36
N PHE A 225 16.20 11.09 4.40
CA PHE A 225 15.07 11.39 3.52
C PHE A 225 14.13 12.47 4.05
N ASP A 226 14.23 12.83 5.35
CA ASP A 226 13.39 13.85 6.01
C ASP A 226 11.88 13.60 5.88
N ASP A 227 11.48 12.32 5.84
CA ASP A 227 10.09 11.87 5.77
C ASP A 227 9.42 11.76 7.15
N VAL A 228 9.92 12.51 8.12
CA VAL A 228 9.35 12.54 9.47
C VAL A 228 7.97 13.18 9.46
N PRO A 229 7.08 12.80 10.39
CA PRO A 229 5.76 13.40 10.48
C PRO A 229 5.81 14.88 10.81
N ARG A 230 4.80 15.60 10.32
CA ARG A 230 4.63 17.05 10.50
C ARG A 230 3.21 17.37 10.95
N TRP A 231 2.80 16.78 12.08
CA TRP A 231 1.42 16.87 12.54
C TRP A 231 1.13 18.19 13.23
N VAL A 232 2.01 18.59 14.16
CA VAL A 232 1.78 19.71 15.08
C VAL A 232 2.37 21.00 14.52
N ASN A 233 1.53 22.05 14.49
CA ASN A 233 1.90 23.42 14.16
C ASN A 233 3.02 23.92 15.06
N ASN A 234 4.22 24.08 14.48
CA ASN A 234 5.40 24.47 15.24
C ASN A 234 5.29 25.87 15.84
N SER A 235 4.72 26.81 15.09
CA SER A 235 4.56 28.20 15.55
C SER A 235 3.61 28.27 16.74
N LEU A 236 2.47 27.56 16.66
CA LEU A 236 1.53 27.50 17.78
C LEU A 236 2.12 26.75 18.98
N HIS A 237 2.81 25.63 18.76
CA HIS A 237 3.49 24.90 19.82
C HIS A 237 4.46 25.80 20.58
N ASN A 238 5.34 26.52 19.88
CA ASN A 238 6.33 27.40 20.51
C ASN A 238 5.67 28.60 21.21
N HIS A 239 4.53 29.08 20.71
CA HIS A 239 3.77 30.15 21.35
C HIS A 239 3.15 29.72 22.69
N LEU A 240 2.66 28.48 22.75
CA LEU A 240 2.03 27.91 23.95
C LEU A 240 3.06 27.32 24.93
N ALA A 241 4.25 26.97 24.45
CA ALA A 241 5.28 26.32 25.26
C ALA A 241 5.79 27.23 26.39
N PRO A 242 5.82 26.72 27.64
CA PRO A 242 6.63 27.34 28.69
C PRO A 242 8.06 27.62 28.26
N ARG A 243 8.64 28.71 28.78
CA ARG A 243 10.01 29.13 28.46
C ARG A 243 11.01 28.00 28.74
N GLY A 244 11.90 27.74 27.79
CA GLY A 244 12.96 26.75 27.91
C GLY A 244 12.58 25.31 27.53
N LEU A 245 11.31 25.06 27.16
CA LEU A 245 10.93 23.76 26.63
C LEU A 245 11.48 23.51 25.23
N ARG A 246 11.92 22.26 25.01
CA ARG A 246 12.38 21.80 23.71
C ARG A 246 11.19 21.42 22.83
N THR A 247 11.17 21.92 21.61
CA THR A 247 10.23 21.50 20.57
C THR A 247 10.37 19.99 20.29
N PRO A 248 9.27 19.21 20.38
CA PRO A 248 9.32 17.78 20.14
C PRO A 248 9.38 17.47 18.64
N TRP A 249 9.84 16.27 18.31
CA TRP A 249 10.12 15.84 16.93
C TRP A 249 8.89 15.77 16.01
N PHE A 250 7.67 15.83 16.54
CA PHE A 250 6.42 15.81 15.75
C PHE A 250 5.82 17.22 15.54
N ALA A 251 6.34 18.24 16.23
CA ALA A 251 5.95 19.65 16.09
C ALA A 251 6.73 20.34 14.96
N ASN A 252 6.55 19.81 13.74
CA ASN A 252 7.28 20.21 12.55
C ASN A 252 6.40 20.75 11.42
N TRP A 253 5.11 20.99 11.66
CA TRP A 253 4.29 21.66 10.66
C TRP A 253 4.74 23.11 10.49
N GLY A 254 4.98 23.51 9.24
CA GLY A 254 5.37 24.88 8.88
C GLY A 254 6.85 25.24 9.12
N THR A 255 7.72 24.31 9.53
CA THR A 255 9.11 24.64 9.90
C THR A 255 10.08 24.69 8.73
N LYS A 256 9.98 23.74 7.80
CA LYS A 256 10.88 23.62 6.65
C LYS A 256 10.21 22.82 5.54
N GLN A 257 10.66 22.99 4.30
CA GLN A 257 10.30 22.07 3.21
C GLN A 257 11.07 20.75 3.37
N ARG A 258 10.57 19.66 2.78
CA ARG A 258 11.32 18.40 2.69
C ARG A 258 12.60 18.61 1.87
N ASN A 259 13.66 17.91 2.26
CA ASN A 259 14.83 17.77 1.41
C ASN A 259 14.43 17.10 0.07
N PRO A 260 14.74 17.70 -1.10
CA PRO A 260 14.36 17.15 -2.40
C PRO A 260 15.27 15.98 -2.77
N VAL A 261 15.01 14.80 -2.21
CA VAL A 261 15.72 13.55 -2.53
C VAL A 261 14.93 12.78 -3.59
N SER A 262 15.51 12.62 -4.78
CA SER A 262 14.86 11.91 -5.88
C SER A 262 14.71 10.40 -5.60
N CYS A 263 13.75 9.75 -6.26
CA CYS A 263 13.56 8.29 -6.14
C CYS A 263 14.82 7.48 -6.49
N GLN A 264 15.61 7.93 -7.47
CA GLN A 264 16.86 7.25 -7.84
C GLN A 264 17.91 7.36 -6.73
N ILE A 265 18.04 8.53 -6.10
CA ILE A 265 18.96 8.73 -4.97
C ILE A 265 18.51 7.89 -3.77
N ARG A 266 17.20 7.87 -3.47
CA ARG A 266 16.62 7.01 -2.43
C ARG A 266 16.97 5.54 -2.68
N LYS A 267 16.72 5.03 -3.88
CA LYS A 267 17.05 3.66 -4.26
C LYS A 267 18.53 3.34 -4.06
N ARG A 268 19.43 4.18 -4.58
CA ARG A 268 20.89 3.99 -4.43
C ARG A 268 21.31 3.98 -2.95
N PHE A 269 20.77 4.90 -2.16
CA PHE A 269 21.06 4.96 -0.72
C PHE A 269 20.64 3.67 -0.01
N MET A 270 19.41 3.20 -0.25
CA MET A 270 18.89 1.97 0.34
C MET A 270 19.74 0.76 -0.02
N LEU A 271 20.05 0.60 -1.31
CA LEU A 271 20.89 -0.51 -1.80
C LEU A 271 22.31 -0.47 -1.22
N ARG A 272 22.95 0.72 -1.16
CA ARG A 272 24.29 0.88 -0.56
C ARG A 272 24.34 0.54 0.92
N ARG A 273 23.23 0.68 1.64
CA ARG A 273 23.11 0.34 3.07
C ARG A 273 22.55 -1.06 3.30
N HIS A 274 22.30 -1.84 2.25
CA HIS A 274 21.59 -3.12 2.32
C HIS A 274 20.26 -3.03 3.08
N PHE A 275 19.56 -1.91 2.89
CA PHE A 275 18.20 -1.73 3.36
C PHE A 275 17.22 -2.06 2.24
N ASN A 276 16.12 -2.72 2.58
CA ASN A 276 15.10 -3.17 1.65
C ASN A 276 13.68 -2.70 2.04
N ILE A 277 13.56 -1.92 3.11
CA ILE A 277 12.32 -1.24 3.47
C ILE A 277 12.59 0.12 4.11
N TYR A 278 11.76 1.11 3.78
CA TYR A 278 11.61 2.31 4.58
C TYR A 278 10.16 2.80 4.63
N ALA A 279 9.85 3.59 5.64
CA ALA A 279 8.61 4.33 5.74
C ALA A 279 8.78 5.78 5.26
N ASN A 280 7.72 6.32 4.68
CA ASN A 280 7.53 7.75 4.43
C ASN A 280 6.31 8.24 5.22
N GLU A 281 6.52 9.04 6.27
CA GLU A 281 5.45 9.53 7.18
C GLU A 281 4.96 10.96 6.87
N PHE A 282 5.37 11.54 5.73
CA PHE A 282 5.05 12.92 5.39
C PHE A 282 4.10 13.05 4.20
N THR A 283 4.61 13.13 2.97
CA THR A 283 3.79 13.19 1.74
C THR A 283 4.38 12.33 0.64
N VAL A 284 3.64 12.08 -0.43
CA VAL A 284 4.24 11.53 -1.67
C VAL A 284 5.20 12.56 -2.32
N TYR A 285 5.95 12.13 -3.34
CA TYR A 285 7.09 12.88 -3.90
C TYR A 285 6.67 13.85 -5.00
N GLY A 286 7.54 14.82 -5.32
CA GLY A 286 7.45 15.66 -6.54
C GLY A 286 6.46 16.83 -6.53
N ALA A 287 5.50 16.86 -5.60
CA ALA A 287 4.50 17.91 -5.52
C ALA A 287 4.82 19.03 -4.50
N GLN A 288 6.07 19.49 -4.47
CA GLN A 288 6.47 20.63 -3.63
C GLN A 288 5.80 21.94 -4.07
N ARG A 289 5.60 22.12 -5.38
CA ARG A 289 5.03 23.35 -5.97
C ARG A 289 3.72 23.12 -6.71
N VAL A 290 3.62 21.99 -7.41
CA VAL A 290 2.47 21.67 -8.25
C VAL A 290 1.90 20.32 -7.82
N PRO A 291 0.65 20.26 -7.33
CA PRO A 291 0.04 19.02 -6.83
C PRO A 291 0.07 17.87 -7.84
N ARG A 292 -0.08 18.17 -9.14
CA ARG A 292 -0.09 17.18 -10.23
C ARG A 292 1.22 16.42 -10.40
N ASN A 293 2.33 16.94 -9.84
CA ASN A 293 3.62 16.26 -9.89
C ASN A 293 3.77 15.20 -8.79
N ALA A 294 2.72 14.98 -7.98
CA ALA A 294 2.68 13.96 -6.94
C ALA A 294 2.93 12.58 -7.55
N HIS A 295 3.90 11.85 -7.03
CA HIS A 295 4.21 10.50 -7.51
C HIS A 295 4.76 9.60 -6.40
N VAL A 296 4.61 8.29 -6.62
CA VAL A 296 5.32 7.22 -5.89
C VAL A 296 6.64 6.91 -6.60
N CYS A 297 7.55 6.15 -5.98
CA CYS A 297 8.81 5.81 -6.63
C CYS A 297 8.65 4.57 -7.55
N PRO A 298 8.75 4.71 -8.89
CA PRO A 298 8.50 3.59 -9.81
C PRO A 298 9.41 2.38 -9.59
N GLY A 299 10.64 2.63 -9.14
CA GLY A 299 11.65 1.61 -8.88
C GLY A 299 11.53 0.91 -7.52
N HIS A 300 10.50 1.24 -6.72
CA HIS A 300 10.20 0.63 -5.41
C HIS A 300 8.87 -0.12 -5.47
N LEU A 301 8.66 -1.07 -4.56
CA LEU A 301 7.36 -1.66 -4.26
C LEU A 301 6.63 -0.71 -3.31
N ASN A 302 5.70 0.07 -3.85
CA ASN A 302 5.01 1.13 -3.14
C ASN A 302 3.79 0.55 -2.43
N VAL A 303 3.77 0.64 -1.10
CA VAL A 303 2.72 0.08 -0.26
C VAL A 303 2.07 1.21 0.51
N LEU A 304 0.74 1.26 0.54
CA LEU A 304 -0.02 2.19 1.37
C LEU A 304 -1.03 1.41 2.22
N GLN A 305 -1.03 1.68 3.51
CA GLN A 305 -2.05 1.18 4.42
C GLN A 305 -3.03 2.29 4.79
N LEU A 306 -4.30 2.05 4.53
CA LEU A 306 -5.40 2.93 4.86
C LEU A 306 -6.07 2.47 6.16
N ARG A 307 -6.79 3.41 6.75
CA ARG A 307 -7.68 3.26 7.89
C ARG A 307 -8.85 4.19 7.71
N HIS A 308 -10.04 3.81 8.16
CA HIS A 308 -11.22 4.66 8.13
C HIS A 308 -10.89 6.08 8.65
N PRO A 309 -11.13 7.16 7.90
CA PRO A 309 -10.63 8.50 8.23
C PRO A 309 -11.08 9.01 9.60
N HIS A 310 -12.30 8.68 10.02
CA HIS A 310 -12.83 9.08 11.33
C HIS A 310 -12.12 8.35 12.48
N LEU A 311 -11.85 7.04 12.32
CA LEU A 311 -11.14 6.24 13.32
C LEU A 311 -9.67 6.66 13.40
N ARG A 312 -9.06 6.96 12.24
CA ARG A 312 -7.71 7.53 12.15
C ARG A 312 -7.66 8.88 12.86
N LEU A 313 -8.58 9.80 12.57
CA LEU A 313 -8.64 11.12 13.20
C LEU A 313 -8.75 11.00 14.72
N ARG A 314 -9.70 10.20 15.21
CA ARG A 314 -9.90 9.96 16.65
C ARG A 314 -8.62 9.45 17.30
N SER A 315 -8.01 8.43 16.70
CA SER A 315 -6.75 7.85 17.16
C SER A 315 -5.59 8.85 17.13
N HIS A 316 -5.61 9.81 16.21
CA HIS A 316 -4.59 10.84 16.07
C HIS A 316 -4.71 11.89 17.19
N LEU A 317 -5.92 12.42 17.42
CA LEU A 317 -6.16 13.39 18.51
C LEU A 317 -5.81 12.79 19.88
N MET A 318 -6.32 11.59 20.15
CA MET A 318 -6.04 10.86 21.39
C MET A 318 -4.55 10.63 21.60
N TRP A 319 -3.82 10.30 20.53
CA TRP A 319 -2.39 10.08 20.63
C TRP A 319 -1.60 11.36 20.85
N VAL A 320 -1.93 12.44 20.15
CA VAL A 320 -1.23 13.71 20.33
C VAL A 320 -1.44 14.19 21.75
N TRP A 321 -2.68 14.13 22.26
CA TRP A 321 -2.97 14.41 23.66
C TRP A 321 -2.09 13.59 24.62
N ALA A 322 -2.13 12.25 24.51
CA ALA A 322 -1.35 11.36 25.37
C ALA A 322 0.16 11.59 25.25
N LEU A 323 0.64 12.01 24.07
CA LEU A 323 2.04 12.29 23.83
C LEU A 323 2.47 13.60 24.50
N TYR A 324 1.63 14.63 24.50
CA TYR A 324 1.88 15.86 25.26
C TYR A 324 1.83 15.61 26.76
N ASP A 325 0.80 14.92 27.24
CA ASP A 325 0.67 14.51 28.65
C ASP A 325 1.92 13.77 29.12
N HIS A 326 2.37 12.76 28.37
CA HIS A 326 3.58 12.02 28.73
C HIS A 326 4.87 12.87 28.64
N THR A 327 5.03 13.67 27.58
CA THR A 327 6.28 14.39 27.30
C THR A 327 6.47 15.60 28.21
N PHE A 328 5.39 16.32 28.52
CA PHE A 328 5.42 17.59 29.24
C PHE A 328 4.80 17.52 30.64
N ARG A 329 4.11 16.42 30.99
CA ARG A 329 3.53 16.15 32.31
C ARG A 329 2.66 17.32 32.79
N GLU A 330 2.99 17.89 33.94
CA GLU A 330 2.30 19.03 34.56
C GLU A 330 2.21 20.27 33.64
N GLN A 331 3.04 20.36 32.60
CA GLN A 331 3.05 21.45 31.64
C GLN A 331 2.14 21.19 30.42
N ALA A 332 1.60 19.97 30.26
CA ALA A 332 0.71 19.62 29.16
C ALA A 332 -0.52 20.55 29.04
N PRO A 333 -1.19 20.97 30.13
CA PRO A 333 -2.34 21.88 30.04
C PRO A 333 -2.04 23.21 29.35
N ALA A 334 -0.79 23.71 29.39
CA ALA A 334 -0.42 24.95 28.71
C ALA A 334 -0.57 24.87 27.18
N PHE A 335 -0.46 23.67 26.62
CA PHE A 335 -0.61 23.42 25.19
C PHE A 335 -2.06 23.26 24.75
N PHE A 336 -2.99 23.09 25.68
CA PHE A 336 -4.40 22.85 25.41
C PHE A 336 -5.30 23.78 26.23
N PRO A 337 -5.24 25.11 25.98
CA PRO A 337 -6.10 26.06 26.69
C PRO A 337 -7.60 25.81 26.45
N THR A 338 -7.93 25.12 25.35
CA THR A 338 -9.27 24.59 25.05
C THR A 338 -9.09 23.28 24.28
N HIS A 339 -10.07 22.37 24.36
CA HIS A 339 -10.06 21.11 23.59
C HIS A 339 -11.01 21.16 22.39
N GLY A 340 -11.44 22.37 22.01
CA GLY A 340 -12.44 22.57 20.98
C GLY A 340 -11.89 22.50 19.56
N LEU A 341 -12.82 22.51 18.60
CA LEU A 341 -12.55 22.45 17.17
C LEU A 341 -11.53 23.53 16.72
N PRO A 342 -11.63 24.82 17.10
CA PRO A 342 -10.70 25.84 16.64
C PRO A 342 -9.25 25.56 17.07
N HIS A 343 -9.07 25.05 18.29
CA HIS A 343 -7.76 24.73 18.82
C HIS A 343 -7.15 23.53 18.09
N TRP A 344 -7.90 22.43 17.96
CA TRP A 344 -7.40 21.24 17.24
C TRP A 344 -7.05 21.53 15.79
N ARG A 345 -7.84 22.34 15.08
CA ARG A 345 -7.51 22.77 13.71
C ARG A 345 -6.23 23.60 13.64
N SER A 346 -6.01 24.46 14.62
CA SER A 346 -4.82 25.30 14.68
C SER A 346 -3.57 24.51 15.04
N LEU A 347 -3.71 23.52 15.94
CA LEU A 347 -2.63 22.68 16.43
C LEU A 347 -2.27 21.56 15.45
N LEU A 348 -3.26 20.90 14.85
CA LEU A 348 -3.12 19.73 13.98
C LEU A 348 -3.77 19.94 12.60
N PRO A 349 -3.38 20.98 11.84
CA PRO A 349 -4.10 21.40 10.63
C PRO A 349 -4.25 20.30 9.57
N ALA A 350 -3.19 19.57 9.20
CA ALA A 350 -3.39 18.47 8.25
C ALA A 350 -4.17 17.30 8.85
N ALA A 351 -3.91 16.94 10.10
CA ALA A 351 -4.52 15.73 10.67
C ALA A 351 -6.03 15.90 10.91
N THR A 352 -6.54 17.12 11.02
CA THR A 352 -7.96 17.44 11.24
C THR A 352 -8.75 17.69 9.96
N ASP A 353 -8.10 17.99 8.84
CA ASP A 353 -8.74 18.37 7.58
C ASP A 353 -8.24 17.52 6.39
N ASN A 354 -8.91 16.41 6.06
CA ASN A 354 -8.62 15.55 4.89
C ASN A 354 -7.14 15.15 4.75
N TYR A 355 -6.64 14.42 5.75
CA TYR A 355 -5.24 14.02 5.87
C TYR A 355 -4.73 13.18 4.70
N TYR A 356 -5.53 12.26 4.16
CA TYR A 356 -5.13 11.44 3.00
C TYR A 356 -4.95 12.29 1.74
N VAL A 357 -5.94 13.13 1.40
CA VAL A 357 -5.87 14.01 0.22
C VAL A 357 -4.61 14.87 0.28
N ARG A 358 -4.34 15.48 1.44
CA ARG A 358 -3.13 16.27 1.69
C ARG A 358 -1.84 15.48 1.51
N SER A 359 -1.78 14.29 2.09
CA SER A 359 -0.57 13.47 2.11
C SER A 359 -0.25 12.92 0.70
N LEU A 360 -1.29 12.58 -0.08
CA LEU A 360 -1.17 12.07 -1.45
C LEU A 360 -0.90 13.12 -2.51
N LEU A 361 -1.01 14.41 -2.20
CA LEU A 361 -0.78 15.49 -3.16
C LEU A 361 0.45 16.35 -2.86
N GLY A 362 1.33 15.85 -2.00
CA GLY A 362 2.61 16.52 -1.70
C GLY A 362 2.48 17.77 -0.85
N GLU A 363 3.61 18.42 -0.62
CA GLU A 363 3.72 19.56 0.30
C GLU A 363 2.87 20.77 -0.11
N SER A 364 2.69 20.98 -1.42
CA SER A 364 1.88 22.09 -1.94
C SER A 364 0.42 22.04 -1.48
N VAL A 365 -0.15 20.84 -1.32
CA VAL A 365 -1.50 20.64 -0.77
C VAL A 365 -1.46 20.39 0.72
N TYR A 366 -0.40 19.72 1.21
CA TYR A 366 -0.28 19.36 2.62
C TYR A 366 -0.47 20.57 3.51
N PHE A 367 0.13 21.73 3.18
CA PHE A 367 0.07 22.96 3.97
C PHE A 367 -1.10 23.91 3.65
N LEU A 368 -2.02 23.57 2.75
CA LEU A 368 -3.16 24.46 2.43
C LEU A 368 -4.09 24.66 3.64
N PRO A 369 -4.80 25.79 3.76
CA PRO A 369 -5.94 25.87 4.67
C PRO A 369 -6.98 24.78 4.37
N GLY A 370 -7.62 24.21 5.40
CA GLY A 370 -8.65 23.17 5.23
C GLY A 370 -9.77 23.57 4.28
N ASP A 371 -10.16 24.83 4.32
CA ASP A 371 -11.26 25.38 3.54
C ASP A 371 -10.89 25.61 2.06
N ASN A 372 -9.61 25.43 1.70
CA ASN A 372 -9.12 25.51 0.31
C ASN A 372 -9.02 24.14 -0.37
N LEU A 373 -9.39 23.05 0.32
CA LEU A 373 -9.46 21.74 -0.29
C LEU A 373 -10.77 21.61 -1.09
N THR A 374 -10.68 21.01 -2.27
CA THR A 374 -11.76 21.00 -3.26
C THR A 374 -11.89 19.62 -3.90
N GLN A 375 -12.97 19.40 -4.65
CA GLN A 375 -13.17 18.13 -5.37
C GLN A 375 -12.07 17.85 -6.40
N ALA A 376 -11.45 18.88 -6.97
CA ALA A 376 -10.30 18.71 -7.87
C ALA A 376 -9.10 18.07 -7.14
N HIS A 377 -8.89 18.41 -5.86
CA HIS A 377 -7.88 17.74 -5.03
C HIS A 377 -8.26 16.29 -4.77
N LEU A 378 -9.54 15.98 -4.49
CA LEU A 378 -9.97 14.60 -4.35
C LEU A 378 -9.72 13.79 -5.64
N SER A 379 -10.08 14.31 -6.82
CA SER A 379 -9.78 13.65 -8.09
C SER A 379 -8.28 13.40 -8.26
N ALA A 380 -7.43 14.41 -8.04
CA ALA A 380 -5.98 14.22 -8.12
C ALA A 380 -5.46 13.18 -7.11
N ALA A 381 -6.02 13.13 -5.89
CA ALA A 381 -5.64 12.16 -4.87
C ALA A 381 -6.09 10.74 -5.22
N ARG A 382 -7.27 10.57 -5.83
CA ARG A 382 -7.72 9.29 -6.41
C ARG A 382 -6.71 8.80 -7.46
N LEU A 383 -6.25 9.69 -8.36
CA LEU A 383 -5.19 9.34 -9.32
C LEU A 383 -3.90 8.92 -8.61
N ALA A 384 -3.43 9.70 -7.64
CA ALA A 384 -2.23 9.36 -6.88
C ALA A 384 -2.33 7.98 -6.19
N MET A 385 -3.51 7.65 -5.65
CA MET A 385 -3.76 6.37 -5.00
C MET A 385 -3.68 5.17 -5.96
N THR A 386 -4.08 5.34 -7.23
CA THR A 386 -3.99 4.25 -8.22
C THR A 386 -2.56 3.81 -8.54
N MET A 387 -1.55 4.63 -8.24
CA MET A 387 -0.14 4.32 -8.53
C MET A 387 0.49 3.37 -7.50
N PHE A 388 -0.13 3.16 -6.34
CA PHE A 388 0.41 2.23 -5.33
C PHE A 388 0.29 0.78 -5.82
N ASP A 389 1.37 0.02 -5.65
CA ASP A 389 1.43 -1.38 -6.07
C ASP A 389 0.56 -2.27 -5.18
N VAL A 390 0.50 -1.95 -3.88
CA VAL A 390 -0.27 -2.67 -2.86
C VAL A 390 -1.01 -1.68 -1.96
N LEU A 391 -2.31 -1.89 -1.79
CA LEU A 391 -3.17 -1.15 -0.87
C LEU A 391 -3.66 -2.08 0.24
N LEU A 392 -3.45 -1.69 1.49
CA LEU A 392 -3.88 -2.44 2.67
C LEU A 392 -4.96 -1.65 3.41
N LEU A 393 -5.88 -2.34 4.10
CA LEU A 393 -6.92 -1.70 4.91
C LEU A 393 -6.83 -2.22 6.35
N LEU A 394 -6.51 -1.35 7.31
CA LEU A 394 -6.28 -1.76 8.70
C LEU A 394 -7.46 -2.55 9.29
N GLU A 395 -8.68 -2.22 8.90
CA GLU A 395 -9.93 -2.84 9.34
C GLU A 395 -10.25 -4.19 8.68
N GLN A 396 -9.46 -4.63 7.69
CA GLN A 396 -9.72 -5.86 6.93
C GLN A 396 -8.58 -6.88 7.10
N PRO A 397 -8.45 -7.52 8.28
CA PRO A 397 -7.34 -8.44 8.57
C PRO A 397 -7.26 -9.62 7.60
N SER A 398 -8.39 -10.25 7.25
CA SER A 398 -8.42 -11.40 6.33
C SER A 398 -8.03 -11.05 4.88
N MET A 399 -8.25 -9.80 4.47
CA MET A 399 -7.78 -9.30 3.19
C MET A 399 -6.29 -9.00 3.26
N ASN A 400 -5.86 -8.33 4.33
CA ASN A 400 -4.45 -8.01 4.53
C ASN A 400 -3.58 -9.26 4.64
N GLU A 401 -4.04 -10.35 5.25
CA GLU A 401 -3.30 -11.61 5.31
C GLU A 401 -2.87 -12.09 3.92
N VAL A 402 -3.82 -12.13 2.97
CA VAL A 402 -3.53 -12.49 1.59
C VAL A 402 -2.64 -11.46 0.92
N LEU A 403 -2.83 -10.16 1.16
CA LEU A 403 -1.99 -9.12 0.55
C LEU A 403 -0.56 -9.13 1.10
N TYR A 404 -0.36 -9.40 2.39
CA TYR A 404 0.97 -9.58 2.98
C TYR A 404 1.66 -10.79 2.33
N GLU A 405 0.98 -11.92 2.25
CA GLU A 405 1.52 -13.16 1.68
C GLU A 405 1.80 -13.03 0.18
N MET A 406 0.80 -12.61 -0.58
CA MET A 406 0.81 -12.71 -2.04
C MET A 406 1.23 -11.43 -2.75
N ALA A 407 1.02 -10.26 -2.16
CA ALA A 407 1.41 -9.00 -2.78
C ALA A 407 2.79 -8.53 -2.30
N ILE A 408 3.11 -8.72 -1.02
CA ILE A 408 4.39 -8.31 -0.44
C ILE A 408 5.39 -9.49 -0.38
N GLY A 409 4.91 -10.72 -0.24
CA GLY A 409 5.74 -11.92 -0.13
C GLY A 409 6.08 -12.29 1.32
N TRP A 410 5.39 -11.71 2.30
CA TRP A 410 5.66 -11.94 3.72
C TRP A 410 4.96 -13.20 4.23
N GLY A 411 5.71 -14.10 4.88
CA GLY A 411 5.15 -15.31 5.49
C GLY A 411 4.41 -15.03 6.80
N LEU A 412 4.76 -13.95 7.50
CA LEU A 412 4.02 -13.49 8.68
C LEU A 412 3.08 -12.34 8.29
N GLY A 413 1.81 -12.49 8.62
CA GLY A 413 0.75 -11.51 8.38
C GLY A 413 0.38 -10.68 9.61
N PHE A 414 -0.69 -9.89 9.47
CA PHE A 414 -1.15 -8.92 10.49
C PHE A 414 -1.43 -9.56 11.87
N GLY A 415 -2.02 -10.75 11.90
CA GLY A 415 -2.34 -11.46 13.15
C GLY A 415 -1.12 -11.85 13.98
N ALA A 416 0.09 -11.84 13.41
CA ALA A 416 1.32 -12.15 14.13
C ALA A 416 1.80 -10.99 15.03
N VAL A 417 1.31 -9.77 14.83
CA VAL A 417 1.79 -8.58 15.57
C VAL A 417 0.62 -7.70 15.99
N HIS A 418 0.38 -7.62 17.29
CA HIS A 418 -0.48 -6.61 17.89
C HIS A 418 0.36 -5.54 18.59
N ALA A 419 0.87 -4.59 17.81
CA ALA A 419 1.55 -3.44 18.38
C ALA A 419 0.52 -2.43 18.94
N ARG A 420 0.74 -1.99 20.20
CA ARG A 420 0.04 -0.88 20.87
C ARG A 420 -1.44 -1.09 21.18
N THR A 421 -1.74 -2.03 22.06
CA THR A 421 -3.07 -2.22 22.66
C THR A 421 -3.23 -1.52 24.02
N SER A 422 -2.33 -0.60 24.42
CA SER A 422 -2.36 -0.10 25.79
C SER A 422 -3.62 0.73 26.06
N THR A 423 -4.52 0.13 26.84
CA THR A 423 -5.73 0.73 27.39
C THR A 423 -5.45 2.08 28.05
N GLN A 424 -4.25 2.24 28.62
CA GLN A 424 -3.77 3.49 29.22
C GLN A 424 -3.67 4.66 28.23
N VAL A 425 -3.13 4.44 27.01
CA VAL A 425 -3.12 5.49 25.96
C VAL A 425 -4.53 5.86 25.57
N HIS A 426 -5.44 4.87 25.55
CA HIS A 426 -6.84 5.10 25.23
C HIS A 426 -7.58 5.87 26.32
N GLU A 427 -7.26 5.66 27.58
CA GLU A 427 -7.88 6.36 28.70
C GLU A 427 -7.44 7.82 28.79
N VAL A 428 -6.13 8.07 28.82
CA VAL A 428 -5.59 9.43 28.83
C VAL A 428 -5.98 10.17 27.55
N GLY A 429 -5.81 9.54 26.40
CA GLY A 429 -6.13 10.14 25.10
C GLY A 429 -7.58 10.55 24.94
N ARG A 430 -8.53 9.86 25.59
CA ARG A 430 -9.97 10.21 25.53
C ARG A 430 -10.26 11.59 26.09
N GLN A 431 -9.46 12.08 27.04
CA GLN A 431 -9.62 13.39 27.67
C GLN A 431 -9.35 14.56 26.70
N GLY A 432 -8.56 14.31 25.65
CA GLY A 432 -8.27 15.30 24.61
C GLY A 432 -9.30 15.36 23.50
N LEU A 433 -10.34 14.51 23.50
CA LEU A 433 -11.34 14.55 22.44
C LEU A 433 -12.26 15.78 22.59
N PRO A 434 -12.67 16.42 21.49
CA PRO A 434 -13.67 17.48 21.53
C PRO A 434 -15.03 16.98 22.01
N GLU A 435 -15.89 17.92 22.38
CA GLU A 435 -17.30 17.67 22.66
C GLU A 435 -18.04 17.10 21.44
N ALA A 436 -19.17 16.46 21.68
CA ALA A 436 -19.90 15.71 20.64
C ALA A 436 -20.25 16.57 19.40
N GLU A 437 -20.70 17.81 19.60
CA GLU A 437 -21.06 18.72 18.49
C GLU A 437 -19.84 19.08 17.64
N GLU A 438 -18.75 19.50 18.28
CA GLU A 438 -17.49 19.85 17.61
C GLU A 438 -16.85 18.63 16.94
N TRP A 439 -16.97 17.45 17.54
CA TRP A 439 -16.56 16.19 16.95
C TRP A 439 -17.30 15.92 15.64
N GLN A 440 -18.63 16.10 15.60
CA GLN A 440 -19.39 15.95 14.36
C GLN A 440 -18.94 16.94 13.28
N GLN A 441 -18.58 18.16 13.66
CA GLN A 441 -18.01 19.13 12.72
C GLN A 441 -16.65 18.65 12.16
N LEU A 442 -15.77 18.11 13.00
CA LEU A 442 -14.51 17.51 12.54
C LEU A 442 -14.74 16.35 11.56
N LEU A 443 -15.73 15.48 11.82
CA LEU A 443 -16.06 14.39 10.91
C LEU A 443 -16.48 14.91 9.54
N LYS A 444 -17.40 15.89 9.49
CA LYS A 444 -17.86 16.51 8.23
C LYS A 444 -16.72 17.10 7.41
N ARG A 445 -15.70 17.66 8.07
CA ARG A 445 -14.53 18.24 7.42
C ARG A 445 -13.61 17.20 6.76
N ASN A 446 -13.78 15.92 7.08
CA ASN A 446 -13.03 14.81 6.48
C ASN A 446 -13.83 14.08 5.39
N ALA A 447 -14.85 14.71 4.80
CA ALA A 447 -15.68 14.13 3.75
C ALA A 447 -14.88 13.69 2.52
N LEU A 448 -13.89 14.48 2.07
CA LEU A 448 -13.06 14.10 0.90
C LEU A 448 -12.20 12.87 1.20
N ASP A 449 -11.64 12.80 2.41
CA ASP A 449 -10.90 11.62 2.86
C ASP A 449 -11.79 10.38 2.95
N LEU A 450 -13.07 10.54 3.31
CA LEU A 450 -14.04 9.46 3.38
C LEU A 450 -14.36 8.90 1.99
N GLU A 451 -14.58 9.78 1.01
CA GLU A 451 -14.73 9.38 -0.39
C GLU A 451 -13.46 8.71 -0.94
N LEU A 452 -12.29 9.27 -0.64
CA LEU A 452 -11.01 8.71 -1.05
C LEU A 452 -10.74 7.34 -0.41
N TYR A 453 -11.10 7.15 0.86
CA TYR A 453 -10.98 5.87 1.55
C TYR A 453 -11.86 4.79 0.92
N ARG A 454 -13.09 5.11 0.53
CA ARG A 454 -13.98 4.17 -0.16
C ARG A 454 -13.40 3.75 -1.50
N PHE A 455 -12.91 4.72 -2.27
CA PHE A 455 -12.20 4.46 -3.53
C PHE A 455 -11.00 3.54 -3.31
N GLY A 456 -10.12 3.86 -2.35
CA GLY A 456 -8.96 3.03 -2.02
C GLY A 456 -9.30 1.64 -1.50
N SER A 457 -10.41 1.52 -0.77
CA SER A 457 -10.89 0.22 -0.27
C SER A 457 -11.34 -0.68 -1.41
N LEU A 458 -12.00 -0.13 -2.42
CA LEU A 458 -12.35 -0.88 -3.62
C LEU A 458 -11.11 -1.26 -4.44
N LEU A 459 -10.10 -0.38 -4.55
CA LEU A 459 -8.85 -0.75 -5.21
C LEU A 459 -8.14 -1.90 -4.49
N ALA A 460 -8.11 -1.89 -3.14
CA ALA A 460 -7.56 -2.98 -2.34
C ALA A 460 -8.34 -4.29 -2.52
N LEU A 461 -9.67 -4.21 -2.64
CA LEU A 461 -10.54 -5.36 -2.94
C LEU A 461 -10.20 -5.97 -4.31
N LEU A 462 -10.08 -5.14 -5.36
CA LEU A 462 -9.73 -5.58 -6.71
C LEU A 462 -8.37 -6.29 -6.74
N ASP A 463 -7.40 -5.75 -5.99
CA ASP A 463 -6.10 -6.38 -5.83
C ASP A 463 -6.23 -7.73 -5.12
N ALA A 464 -6.95 -7.79 -3.99
CA ALA A 464 -7.15 -9.01 -3.21
C ALA A 464 -7.81 -10.14 -4.02
N LEU A 465 -8.71 -9.84 -4.96
CA LEU A 465 -9.29 -10.85 -5.85
C LEU A 465 -8.21 -11.55 -6.69
N VAL A 466 -7.29 -10.80 -7.28
CA VAL A 466 -6.19 -11.37 -8.08
C VAL A 466 -5.29 -12.25 -7.23
N PHE A 467 -4.99 -11.80 -6.01
CA PHE A 467 -4.11 -12.51 -5.10
C PHE A 467 -4.76 -13.75 -4.46
N ASP A 468 -6.05 -13.72 -4.14
CA ASP A 468 -6.83 -14.90 -3.73
C ASP A 468 -6.83 -15.96 -4.82
N VAL A 469 -7.13 -15.58 -6.07
CA VAL A 469 -7.13 -16.50 -7.21
C VAL A 469 -5.76 -17.13 -7.40
N ALA A 470 -4.69 -16.34 -7.34
CA ALA A 470 -3.33 -16.86 -7.44
C ALA A 470 -3.04 -17.88 -6.33
N LYS A 471 -3.40 -17.55 -5.08
CA LYS A 471 -3.21 -18.43 -3.92
C LYS A 471 -3.98 -19.74 -4.06
N GLU A 472 -5.26 -19.68 -4.43
CA GLU A 472 -6.10 -20.86 -4.64
C GLU A 472 -5.66 -21.68 -5.86
N SER A 473 -5.00 -21.05 -6.84
CA SER A 473 -4.35 -21.73 -7.98
C SER A 473 -3.05 -22.45 -7.60
N GLY A 474 -2.73 -22.56 -6.32
CA GLY A 474 -1.51 -23.21 -5.82
C GLY A 474 -0.24 -22.40 -6.08
N LEU A 475 -0.35 -21.14 -6.53
CA LEU A 475 0.79 -20.25 -6.59
C LEU A 475 1.05 -19.77 -5.17
N GLY A 476 1.97 -20.44 -4.47
CA GLY A 476 2.49 -19.90 -3.23
C GLY A 476 3.13 -18.54 -3.44
N SER A 477 3.43 -17.84 -2.35
CA SER A 477 4.19 -16.59 -2.35
C SER A 477 5.64 -16.72 -2.91
N GLY A 478 6.00 -17.82 -3.57
CA GLY A 478 7.38 -18.18 -3.92
C GLY A 478 8.24 -18.53 -2.70
N TYR A 479 7.77 -18.21 -1.49
CA TYR A 479 8.20 -18.80 -0.24
C TYR A 479 7.39 -20.05 0.01
N SER A 480 7.62 -21.08 -0.81
CA SER A 480 7.52 -22.41 -0.23
C SER A 480 8.50 -22.40 0.93
N ALA A 481 7.98 -22.47 2.15
CA ALA A 481 8.75 -22.60 3.36
C ALA A 481 9.90 -23.57 3.10
N VAL A 482 11.11 -23.04 2.92
CA VAL A 482 12.31 -23.86 2.88
C VAL A 482 12.38 -24.47 4.28
N GLY A 483 11.77 -25.64 4.48
CA GLY A 483 11.85 -26.44 5.70
C GLY A 483 10.58 -26.76 6.50
N SER A 484 9.33 -26.57 6.03
CA SER A 484 8.16 -27.02 6.84
C SER A 484 7.77 -28.50 6.67
N GLU A 485 8.63 -29.35 6.08
CA GLU A 485 8.45 -30.81 6.17
C GLU A 485 8.77 -31.37 7.57
N GLY A 486 9.28 -30.54 8.48
CA GLY A 486 9.21 -30.80 9.92
C GLY A 486 8.13 -29.92 10.54
N GLY A 487 7.07 -30.53 11.06
CA GLY A 487 6.01 -29.87 11.84
C GLY A 487 6.53 -29.29 13.16
N GLY A 488 7.43 -28.31 13.07
CA GLY A 488 7.87 -27.50 14.21
C GLY A 488 6.84 -26.43 14.49
N ASP A 489 6.36 -26.40 15.74
CA ASP A 489 5.41 -25.41 16.25
C ASP A 489 5.71 -24.01 15.72
N VAL A 490 4.75 -23.44 14.99
CA VAL A 490 4.76 -22.02 14.65
C VAL A 490 4.72 -21.27 15.97
N ALA A 491 5.79 -20.55 16.29
CA ALA A 491 5.89 -19.79 17.54
C ALA A 491 4.72 -18.80 17.65
N VAL A 492 3.77 -19.11 18.54
CA VAL A 492 2.68 -18.20 18.92
C VAL A 492 3.27 -17.11 19.80
N VAL A 493 3.05 -15.86 19.41
CA VAL A 493 3.51 -14.67 20.13
C VAL A 493 2.71 -14.52 21.42
N ALA A 494 3.34 -14.54 22.60
CA ALA A 494 2.63 -14.25 23.85
C ALA A 494 2.23 -12.77 23.92
N GLY A 495 1.17 -12.49 24.68
CA GLY A 495 0.49 -11.21 24.73
C GLY A 495 1.40 -10.02 25.10
N PRO A 496 1.07 -8.81 24.63
CA PRO A 496 1.88 -7.62 24.84
C PRO A 496 1.95 -7.23 26.33
N ARG A 497 3.14 -6.87 26.80
CA ARG A 497 3.32 -6.16 28.07
C ARG A 497 2.79 -4.73 27.93
N ALA A 498 2.15 -4.18 28.97
CA ALA A 498 1.67 -2.81 28.93
C ALA A 498 2.84 -1.82 28.78
N VAL A 499 2.90 -1.09 27.66
CA VAL A 499 3.92 -0.08 27.40
C VAL A 499 3.35 1.32 27.67
N LYS A 500 4.11 2.15 28.40
CA LYS A 500 3.80 3.57 28.57
C LYS A 500 4.08 4.33 27.27
N PRO A 501 3.35 5.41 26.95
CA PRO A 501 3.71 6.29 25.84
C PRO A 501 5.18 6.70 26.00
N GLY A 502 5.97 6.69 24.94
CA GLY A 502 7.34 7.20 24.97
C GLY A 502 8.45 6.21 25.33
N ASP A 503 8.22 5.05 25.92
CA ASP A 503 9.31 4.10 26.20
C ASP A 503 9.84 3.44 24.90
N ASP A 504 11.14 3.10 24.85
CA ASP A 504 11.67 2.23 23.81
C ASP A 504 11.15 0.81 24.09
N GLU A 505 10.11 0.42 23.34
CA GLU A 505 9.29 -0.76 23.59
C GLU A 505 10.14 -2.04 23.52
N GLN A 506 10.25 -2.77 24.63
CA GLN A 506 10.84 -4.11 24.67
C GLN A 506 9.80 -5.12 24.17
N TRP A 507 10.04 -5.66 22.97
CA TRP A 507 9.23 -6.70 22.37
C TRP A 507 9.93 -8.04 22.56
N GLU A 508 9.42 -8.89 23.43
CA GLU A 508 9.90 -10.26 23.56
C GLU A 508 9.17 -11.13 22.53
N LEU A 509 9.93 -11.69 21.60
CA LEU A 509 9.50 -12.87 20.86
C LEU A 509 9.45 -14.00 21.88
N SER A 510 8.26 -14.50 22.19
CA SER A 510 8.15 -15.70 23.03
C SER A 510 8.87 -16.84 22.34
N ARG A 511 9.97 -17.31 22.94
CA ARG A 511 10.46 -18.65 22.65
C ARG A 511 9.33 -19.59 23.05
N GLY A 512 8.80 -20.34 22.09
CA GLY A 512 7.74 -21.33 22.34
C GLY A 512 8.10 -22.14 23.57
N GLY A 513 7.18 -22.15 24.54
CA GLY A 513 7.35 -22.79 25.83
C GLY A 513 7.42 -24.31 25.69
N GLY A 514 8.56 -24.82 25.25
CA GLY A 514 8.98 -26.18 25.55
C GLY A 514 9.42 -26.20 27.01
N GLY A 515 8.48 -26.46 27.91
CA GLY A 515 8.73 -26.69 29.33
C GLY A 515 9.66 -27.88 29.49
N GLY A 516 10.94 -27.59 29.68
CA GLY A 516 11.98 -28.55 30.01
C GLY A 516 12.94 -27.89 30.99
N ASP A 517 12.62 -27.98 32.28
CA ASP A 517 13.56 -27.69 33.36
C ASP A 517 14.70 -28.72 33.29
N GLY A 518 15.75 -28.37 32.57
CA GLY A 518 16.95 -29.19 32.43
C GLY A 518 18.16 -28.29 32.29
N GLY A 519 18.80 -27.97 33.42
CA GLY A 519 20.07 -27.26 33.44
C GLY A 519 21.14 -28.02 32.67
N GLY A 520 21.81 -27.34 31.73
CA GLY A 520 22.90 -27.93 30.96
C GLY A 520 23.48 -26.95 29.93
N ASP A 521 24.71 -26.53 30.19
CA ASP A 521 25.73 -25.91 29.34
C ASP A 521 25.41 -25.41 27.92
N GLY A 522 25.73 -24.12 27.70
CA GLY A 522 26.69 -23.68 26.67
C GLY A 522 26.37 -23.90 25.17
N GLY A 523 25.22 -24.44 24.81
CA GLY A 523 24.86 -24.76 23.43
C GLY A 523 24.54 -23.51 22.60
N SER A 524 25.33 -23.28 21.54
CA SER A 524 25.02 -22.38 20.44
C SER A 524 23.62 -22.69 19.88
N GLY A 525 22.62 -21.93 20.32
CA GLY A 525 21.24 -22.11 19.87
C GLY A 525 21.16 -22.04 18.34
N PRO A 526 20.23 -22.79 17.73
CA PRO A 526 20.10 -22.83 16.27
C PRO A 526 19.98 -21.41 15.74
N ALA A 527 20.92 -21.04 14.86
CA ALA A 527 20.90 -19.74 14.21
C ALA A 527 19.53 -19.56 13.56
N ALA A 528 18.74 -18.63 14.08
CA ALA A 528 17.44 -18.29 13.50
C ALA A 528 17.68 -18.07 12.00
N ARG A 529 17.07 -18.94 11.17
CA ARG A 529 17.20 -18.85 9.71
C ARG A 529 16.87 -17.41 9.34
N ARG A 530 17.80 -16.73 8.68
CA ARG A 530 17.62 -15.34 8.26
C ARG A 530 16.40 -15.30 7.35
N GLY A 531 15.29 -14.78 7.86
CA GLY A 531 14.13 -14.47 7.05
C GLY A 531 14.56 -13.53 5.93
N THR A 532 14.03 -13.79 4.75
CA THR A 532 14.21 -12.96 3.57
C THR A 532 13.01 -12.00 3.50
N CYS A 533 13.21 -10.73 3.14
CA CYS A 533 12.17 -9.67 3.14
C CYS A 533 11.17 -9.82 1.96
N GLY A 534 10.38 -10.89 1.95
CA GLY A 534 9.39 -11.18 0.90
C GLY A 534 9.94 -11.14 -0.52
N PHE A 535 9.21 -10.55 -1.47
CA PHE A 535 9.68 -10.54 -2.86
C PHE A 535 10.96 -9.72 -3.06
N VAL A 536 11.14 -8.64 -2.29
CA VAL A 536 12.24 -7.70 -2.53
C VAL A 536 13.62 -8.25 -2.15
N SER A 537 13.70 -9.34 -1.40
CA SER A 537 14.98 -9.98 -1.07
C SER A 537 15.64 -10.74 -2.21
N ALA A 538 14.91 -11.07 -3.29
CA ALA A 538 15.50 -11.72 -4.45
C ALA A 538 16.62 -10.89 -5.11
N HIS A 539 16.63 -9.57 -4.87
CA HIS A 539 17.69 -8.70 -5.37
C HIS A 539 19.01 -8.83 -4.59
N GLU A 540 18.99 -9.34 -3.36
CA GLU A 540 20.21 -9.50 -2.54
C GLU A 540 21.10 -10.67 -3.00
N GLY A 541 20.61 -11.53 -3.91
CA GLY A 541 21.25 -12.80 -4.27
C GLY A 541 22.55 -12.69 -5.08
N ASP A 542 22.61 -11.93 -6.18
CA ASP A 542 23.59 -12.27 -7.23
C ASP A 542 24.19 -11.11 -8.05
N GLN A 543 24.07 -9.84 -7.63
CA GLN A 543 24.71 -8.76 -8.38
C GLN A 543 25.54 -7.87 -7.45
N ALA A 544 26.86 -8.05 -7.50
CA ALA A 544 27.80 -7.02 -7.09
C ALA A 544 27.41 -5.74 -7.83
N LEU A 545 26.89 -4.75 -7.09
CA LEU A 545 26.58 -3.46 -7.68
C LEU A 545 27.86 -2.93 -8.31
N PRO A 546 27.82 -2.50 -9.58
CA PRO A 546 29.01 -1.97 -10.24
C PRO A 546 29.62 -0.85 -9.37
N SER A 547 30.95 -0.79 -9.31
CA SER A 547 31.67 0.21 -8.49
C SER A 547 31.27 1.65 -8.80
N TRP A 548 30.78 1.94 -10.01
CA TRP A 548 30.27 3.27 -10.39
C TRP A 548 28.89 3.62 -9.79
N VAL A 549 28.15 2.66 -9.26
CA VAL A 549 26.95 2.89 -8.42
C VAL A 549 27.34 3.33 -7.01
N VAL A 550 28.60 3.10 -6.62
CA VAL A 550 29.21 3.57 -5.37
C VAL A 550 29.90 4.92 -5.63
N VAL A 551 29.13 6.00 -5.55
CA VAL A 551 29.68 7.36 -5.36
C VAL A 551 29.33 7.79 -3.95
#